data_AF-A0A8H7PQF7-F1
#
_entry.id   AF-A0A8H7PQF7-F1
#
_cell.length_a   1.000
_cell.length_b   1.000
_cell.length_c   1.000
_cell.angle_alpha   90.00
_cell.angle_beta   90.00
_cell.angle_gamma   90.00
#
_symmetry.space_group_name_H-M   'P 1'
#
loop_
_entity.id
_entity.type
_entity.pdbx_description
1 polymer ?
#
loop_
_entity_poly.entity_id
_entity_poly.type
_entity_poly.pdbx_seq_one_letter_code
_entity_poly.pdbx_strand_id
1 'polypeptide(L)'
;MRRTLLQHTAIFILLVFFLSAAAALGNAQSNGPSLQSRQLSSDMYTCSVVGECKVCTDLEKKTQPYCKEYGNKQAISCKYNEDITGMPDALPLFQACPRVRWVERRHYHVFVVSNVVVSMLAVGVFLWRHRKLTGEQYRRMAQRIGISV
;
A
#
# COMPACT_ATOMS: atom_id res chain seq x y z
N MET A 1 -23.96 7.63 31.58
CA MET A 1 -22.98 8.23 30.64
C MET A 1 -21.69 7.42 30.40
N ARG A 2 -21.22 6.53 31.29
CA ARG A 2 -20.00 5.72 31.05
C ARG A 2 -20.18 4.62 29.97
N ARG A 3 -21.37 4.00 29.88
CA ARG A 3 -21.66 2.91 28.92
C ARG A 3 -21.72 3.36 27.47
N THR A 4 -22.32 4.52 27.19
CA THR A 4 -22.45 5.05 25.82
C THR A 4 -21.10 5.41 25.22
N LEU A 5 -20.14 5.89 26.01
CA LEU A 5 -18.81 6.24 25.50
C LEU A 5 -17.96 5.02 25.14
N LEU A 6 -17.99 3.97 25.97
CA LEU A 6 -17.31 2.70 25.68
C LEU A 6 -17.89 2.04 24.41
N GLN A 7 -19.19 2.17 24.24
CA GLN A 7 -19.92 1.67 23.08
C GLN A 7 -19.52 2.44 21.80
N HIS A 8 -19.41 3.77 21.85
CA HIS A 8 -18.96 4.56 20.70
C HIS A 8 -17.49 4.31 20.35
N THR A 9 -16.60 4.12 21.32
CA THR A 9 -15.20 3.76 21.04
C THR A 9 -15.08 2.38 20.42
N ALA A 10 -15.86 1.39 20.88
CA ALA A 10 -15.86 0.04 20.32
C ALA A 10 -16.43 0.02 18.89
N ILE A 11 -17.52 0.75 18.63
CA ILE A 11 -18.11 0.89 17.30
C ILE A 11 -17.12 1.56 16.33
N PHE A 12 -16.38 2.57 16.77
CA PHE A 12 -15.38 3.24 15.94
C PHE A 12 -14.20 2.31 15.60
N ILE A 13 -13.72 1.54 16.58
CA ILE A 13 -12.66 0.54 16.35
C ILE A 13 -13.14 -0.53 15.36
N LEU A 14 -14.37 -1.02 15.52
CA LEU A 14 -14.96 -1.99 14.61
C LEU A 14 -15.17 -1.43 13.19
N LEU A 15 -15.61 -0.18 13.05
CA LEU A 15 -15.76 0.48 11.75
C LEU A 15 -14.40 0.66 11.05
N VAL A 16 -13.36 1.03 11.77
CA VAL A 16 -12.00 1.13 11.21
C VAL A 16 -11.49 -0.23 10.75
N PHE A 17 -11.78 -1.28 11.49
CA PHE A 17 -11.43 -2.66 11.13
C PHE A 17 -12.21 -3.16 9.89
N PHE A 18 -13.48 -2.79 9.76
CA PHE A 18 -14.30 -3.12 8.59
C PHE A 18 -13.91 -2.33 7.34
N LEU A 19 -13.59 -1.04 7.48
CA LEU A 19 -13.14 -0.18 6.37
C LEU A 19 -11.77 -0.61 5.82
N SER A 20 -10.85 -1.03 6.69
CA SER A 20 -9.57 -1.58 6.25
C SER A 20 -9.71 -2.93 5.54
N ALA A 21 -10.64 -3.78 5.99
CA ALA A 21 -10.97 -5.03 5.31
C ALA A 21 -11.64 -4.81 3.94
N ALA A 22 -12.55 -3.85 3.82
CA ALA A 22 -13.25 -3.54 2.57
C ALA A 22 -12.30 -2.97 1.49
N ALA A 23 -11.32 -2.16 1.88
CA ALA A 23 -10.31 -1.62 0.96
C ALA A 23 -9.37 -2.70 0.38
N ALA A 24 -9.24 -3.87 1.03
CA ALA A 24 -8.48 -5.00 0.49
C ALA A 24 -9.14 -5.64 -0.75
N LEU A 25 -10.45 -5.45 -0.95
CA LEU A 25 -11.16 -5.86 -2.16
C LEU A 25 -11.14 -4.81 -3.28
N GLY A 26 -10.54 -3.63 -3.04
CA GLY A 26 -10.44 -2.54 -3.99
C GLY A 26 -9.44 -2.81 -5.12
N ASN A 27 -9.95 -3.42 -6.20
CA ASN A 27 -9.49 -3.46 -7.58
C ASN A 27 -7.99 -3.28 -7.89
N ALA A 28 -7.44 -4.36 -8.44
CA ALA A 28 -6.24 -4.32 -9.26
C ALA A 28 -6.58 -3.70 -10.61
N GLN A 29 -6.33 -2.40 -10.78
CA GLN A 29 -6.18 -1.83 -12.10
C GLN A 29 -5.09 -0.77 -12.01
N SER A 30 -3.92 -1.10 -12.55
CA SER A 30 -2.95 -0.06 -12.84
C SER A 30 -2.71 -0.07 -14.34
N ASN A 31 -3.14 1.03 -14.93
CA ASN A 31 -2.58 1.56 -16.15
C ASN A 31 -1.58 2.61 -15.67
N GLY A 32 -0.37 2.16 -15.34
CA GLY A 32 0.76 3.04 -15.07
C GLY A 32 1.48 3.31 -16.39
N PRO A 33 1.87 4.56 -16.70
CA PRO A 33 2.59 4.87 -17.92
C PRO A 33 3.93 4.12 -17.91
N SER A 34 4.26 3.52 -19.04
CA SER A 34 5.52 2.84 -19.33
C SER A 34 6.70 3.72 -18.93
N LEU A 35 7.32 3.38 -17.79
CA LEU A 35 8.61 3.89 -17.39
C LEU A 35 9.59 3.36 -18.43
N GLN A 36 9.90 4.26 -19.36
CA GLN A 36 10.93 4.25 -20.38
C GLN A 36 11.73 2.95 -20.41
N SER A 37 11.38 2.12 -21.39
CA SER A 37 12.27 1.15 -21.98
C SER A 37 13.69 1.71 -22.03
N ARG A 38 14.55 1.32 -21.08
CA ARG A 38 15.94 1.08 -21.47
C ARG A 38 15.83 -0.01 -22.51
N GLN A 39 15.88 0.44 -23.76
CA GLN A 39 15.58 -0.30 -24.95
C GLN A 39 16.26 -1.67 -24.92
N LEU A 40 15.47 -2.71 -24.73
CA LEU A 40 15.73 -3.98 -25.40
C LEU A 40 15.03 -3.98 -26.77
N SER A 41 14.90 -2.80 -27.41
CA SER A 41 14.64 -2.72 -28.84
C SER A 41 16.01 -2.78 -29.51
N SER A 42 16.46 -3.98 -29.82
CA SER A 42 17.47 -4.12 -30.85
C SER A 42 16.82 -3.78 -32.18
N ASP A 43 17.57 -3.29 -33.15
CA ASP A 43 17.08 -2.98 -34.51
C ASP A 43 16.29 -4.15 -35.14
N MET A 44 16.58 -5.35 -34.64
CA MET A 44 16.03 -6.63 -35.03
C MET A 44 14.67 -7.01 -34.41
N TYR A 45 14.32 -6.55 -33.21
CA TYR A 45 13.08 -6.98 -32.54
C TYR A 45 12.46 -5.94 -31.63
N THR A 46 11.13 -5.96 -31.56
CA THR A 46 10.32 -5.10 -30.71
C THR A 46 9.68 -5.92 -29.59
N CYS A 47 9.87 -5.49 -28.35
CA CYS A 47 9.29 -6.14 -27.16
C CYS A 47 8.13 -5.34 -26.57
N SER A 48 7.09 -6.05 -26.15
CA SER A 48 5.92 -5.52 -25.45
C SER A 48 5.74 -6.21 -24.10
N VAL A 49 5.23 -5.47 -23.10
CA VAL A 49 4.97 -6.02 -21.77
C VAL A 49 3.66 -6.81 -21.80
N VAL A 50 3.70 -8.06 -21.35
CA VAL A 50 2.53 -8.95 -21.32
C VAL A 50 2.09 -9.27 -19.90
N GLY A 51 3.03 -9.33 -18.95
CA GLY A 51 2.76 -9.72 -17.57
C GLY A 51 3.02 -8.62 -16.55
N GLU A 52 2.45 -8.80 -15.36
CA GLU A 52 2.75 -7.95 -14.21
C GLU A 52 4.18 -8.14 -13.70
N CYS A 53 4.71 -7.09 -13.07
CA CYS A 53 5.98 -7.14 -12.35
C CYS A 53 5.81 -7.96 -11.06
N LYS A 54 6.67 -8.98 -10.90
CA LYS A 54 6.70 -9.92 -9.78
C LYS A 54 8.10 -9.93 -9.17
N VAL A 55 8.17 -10.20 -7.86
CA VAL A 55 9.44 -10.37 -7.17
C VAL A 55 10.13 -11.63 -7.69
N CYS A 56 11.43 -11.55 -7.98
CA CYS A 56 12.22 -12.72 -8.33
C CYS A 56 12.35 -13.67 -7.14
N THR A 57 12.39 -14.96 -7.40
CA THR A 57 12.76 -15.94 -6.37
C THR A 57 14.23 -15.78 -5.97
N ASP A 58 14.62 -16.31 -4.81
CA ASP A 58 15.99 -16.14 -4.32
C ASP A 58 17.03 -16.87 -5.19
N LEU A 59 16.63 -17.93 -5.89
CA LEU A 59 17.46 -18.59 -6.90
C LEU A 59 17.64 -17.67 -8.11
N GLU A 60 16.57 -17.08 -8.61
CA GLU A 60 16.60 -16.19 -9.79
C GLU A 60 17.40 -14.92 -9.54
N LYS A 61 17.34 -14.36 -8.33
CA LYS A 61 18.19 -13.22 -7.97
C LYS A 61 19.69 -13.51 -8.11
N LYS A 62 20.10 -14.77 -7.94
CA LYS A 62 21.50 -15.20 -8.03
C LYS A 62 21.88 -15.61 -9.46
N THR A 63 20.98 -16.27 -10.17
CA THR A 63 21.29 -16.90 -11.46
C THR A 63 20.87 -16.05 -12.66
N GLN A 64 19.79 -15.28 -12.55
CA GLN A 64 19.16 -14.62 -13.69
C GLN A 64 19.62 -13.17 -13.83
N PRO A 65 20.03 -12.74 -15.04
CA PRO A 65 20.56 -11.39 -15.26
C PRO A 65 19.48 -10.30 -15.08
N TYR A 66 18.23 -10.57 -15.47
CA TYR A 66 17.12 -9.62 -15.36
C TYR A 66 16.69 -9.33 -13.91
N CYS A 67 17.14 -10.12 -12.94
CA CYS A 67 16.85 -9.88 -11.52
C CYS A 67 17.92 -9.04 -10.81
N LYS A 68 19.04 -8.71 -11.46
CA LYS A 68 20.19 -8.05 -10.79
C LYS A 68 19.93 -6.60 -10.40
N GLU A 69 19.19 -5.84 -11.21
CA GLU A 69 19.02 -4.40 -10.99
C GLU A 69 17.99 -4.10 -9.89
N TYR A 70 16.78 -4.66 -10.00
CA TYR A 70 15.67 -4.37 -9.10
C TYR A 70 15.22 -5.55 -8.24
N GLY A 71 15.71 -6.77 -8.51
CA GLY A 71 15.21 -7.98 -7.85
C GLY A 71 13.77 -8.37 -8.25
N ASN A 72 13.20 -7.73 -9.28
CA ASN A 72 11.86 -8.00 -9.80
C ASN A 72 11.90 -8.24 -11.31
N LYS A 73 10.97 -9.06 -11.81
CA LYS A 73 10.85 -9.45 -13.21
C LYS A 73 9.42 -9.22 -13.72
N GLN A 74 9.29 -8.90 -15.00
CA GLN A 74 8.00 -8.86 -15.70
C GLN A 74 8.10 -9.63 -17.02
N ALA A 75 7.00 -10.28 -17.41
CA ALA A 75 6.95 -11.04 -18.65
C ALA A 75 6.79 -10.10 -19.86
N ILE A 76 7.58 -10.36 -20.90
CA ILE A 76 7.55 -9.64 -22.17
C ILE A 76 7.33 -10.62 -23.32
N SER A 77 6.72 -10.11 -24.39
CA SER A 77 6.64 -10.79 -25.68
C SER A 77 7.33 -9.92 -26.71
N CYS A 78 8.37 -10.50 -27.32
CA CYS A 78 9.14 -9.87 -28.37
C CYS A 78 8.78 -10.46 -29.73
N LYS A 79 8.82 -9.62 -30.75
CA LYS A 79 8.57 -9.98 -32.16
C LYS A 79 9.70 -9.41 -33.00
N TYR A 80 10.17 -10.15 -34.00
CA TYR A 80 11.13 -9.62 -34.95
C TYR A 80 10.50 -8.54 -35.84
N ASN A 81 11.29 -7.53 -36.20
CA ASN A 81 10.85 -6.43 -37.05
C ASN A 81 10.81 -6.84 -38.52
N GLU A 82 11.70 -7.76 -38.92
CA GLU A 82 11.79 -8.33 -40.26
C GLU A 82 11.90 -9.86 -40.19
N ASP A 83 11.42 -10.56 -41.23
CA ASP A 83 11.50 -12.01 -41.36
C ASP A 83 12.90 -12.42 -41.85
N ILE A 84 13.91 -12.19 -41.00
CA ILE A 84 15.30 -12.48 -41.33
C ILE A 84 15.53 -13.98 -41.13
N THR A 85 15.67 -14.72 -42.24
CA THR A 85 16.14 -16.12 -42.23
C THR A 85 17.47 -16.23 -41.49
N GLY A 86 17.49 -17.05 -40.42
CA GLY A 86 18.70 -17.31 -39.62
C GLY A 86 18.69 -16.69 -38.22
N MET A 87 17.53 -16.24 -37.72
CA MET A 87 17.43 -15.65 -36.40
C MET A 87 17.48 -16.69 -35.27
N PRO A 88 18.12 -16.39 -34.12
CA PRO A 88 18.16 -17.31 -32.99
C PRO A 88 16.76 -17.54 -32.40
N ASP A 89 16.36 -18.80 -32.22
CA ASP A 89 15.00 -19.18 -31.80
C ASP A 89 14.56 -18.67 -30.41
N ALA A 90 15.49 -18.11 -29.61
CA ALA A 90 15.24 -17.73 -28.23
C ALA A 90 15.27 -16.19 -28.02
N LEU A 91 14.09 -15.56 -28.06
CA LEU A 91 13.91 -14.18 -27.60
C LEU A 91 13.77 -14.12 -26.08
N PRO A 92 14.17 -13.00 -25.45
CA PRO A 92 14.02 -12.83 -24.01
C PRO A 92 12.54 -12.79 -23.60
N LEU A 93 12.18 -13.63 -22.63
CA LEU A 93 10.81 -13.73 -22.12
C LEU A 93 10.56 -12.85 -20.88
N PHE A 94 11.63 -12.42 -20.21
CA PHE A 94 11.56 -11.63 -18.98
C PHE A 94 12.51 -10.43 -19.03
N GLN A 95 12.07 -9.32 -18.44
CA GLN A 95 12.90 -8.15 -18.20
C GLN A 95 12.80 -7.66 -16.75
N ALA A 96 13.79 -6.88 -16.33
CA ALA A 96 13.81 -6.24 -15.02
C ALA A 96 12.68 -5.20 -14.92
N CYS A 97 12.11 -5.02 -13.73
CA CYS A 97 11.09 -4.00 -13.50
C CYS A 97 11.25 -3.32 -12.14
N PRO A 98 10.97 -2.01 -12.05
CA PRO A 98 11.26 -1.25 -10.83
C PRO A 98 10.22 -1.44 -9.72
N ARG A 99 8.96 -1.74 -10.07
CA ARG A 99 7.82 -1.60 -9.13
C ARG A 99 6.87 -2.79 -9.17
N VAL A 100 6.60 -3.36 -8.00
CA VAL A 100 5.69 -4.49 -7.80
C VAL A 100 4.43 -4.03 -7.07
N ARG A 101 3.30 -4.00 -7.77
CA ARG A 101 2.05 -3.39 -7.28
C ARG A 101 1.53 -3.99 -5.98
N TRP A 102 1.61 -5.32 -5.83
CA TRP A 102 1.09 -5.98 -4.63
C TRP A 102 1.95 -5.69 -3.39
N VAL A 103 3.27 -5.55 -3.58
CA VAL A 103 4.21 -5.18 -2.51
C VAL A 103 3.96 -3.75 -2.08
N GLU A 104 3.87 -2.83 -3.04
CA GLU A 104 3.61 -1.41 -2.77
C GLU A 104 2.28 -1.21 -2.06
N ARG A 105 1.21 -1.89 -2.52
CA ARG A 105 -0.10 -1.85 -1.87
C ARG A 105 -0.02 -2.28 -0.41
N ARG A 106 0.72 -3.35 -0.09
CA ARG A 106 0.92 -3.81 1.29
C ARG A 106 1.65 -2.77 2.13
N HIS A 107 2.75 -2.21 1.64
CA HIS A 107 3.49 -1.17 2.36
C HIS A 107 2.68 0.09 2.59
N TYR A 108 1.93 0.53 1.58
CA TYR A 108 1.02 1.66 1.67
C TYR A 108 -0.03 1.43 2.78
N HIS A 109 -0.66 0.27 2.82
CA HIS A 109 -1.65 -0.03 3.85
C HIS A 109 -1.05 -0.08 5.25
N VAL A 110 0.12 -0.69 5.43
CA VAL A 110 0.80 -0.72 6.73
C VAL A 110 1.07 0.70 7.22
N PHE A 111 1.52 1.59 6.34
CA PHE A 111 1.76 2.99 6.67
C PHE A 111 0.48 3.77 7.01
N VAL A 112 -0.59 3.59 6.23
CA VAL A 112 -1.87 4.29 6.48
C VAL A 112 -2.48 3.84 7.80
N VAL A 113 -2.54 2.53 8.05
CA VAL A 113 -3.13 1.97 9.27
C VAL A 113 -2.35 2.40 10.51
N SER A 114 -1.02 2.42 10.46
CA SER A 114 -0.22 2.86 11.61
C SER A 114 -0.49 4.32 11.99
N ASN A 115 -0.58 5.22 11.01
CA ASN A 115 -0.90 6.63 11.25
C ASN A 115 -2.31 6.82 11.80
N VAL A 116 -3.30 6.11 11.23
CA VAL A 116 -4.69 6.17 11.74
C VAL A 116 -4.75 5.73 13.21
N VAL A 117 -4.05 4.65 13.57
CA VAL A 117 -3.98 4.19 14.97
C VAL A 117 -3.36 5.25 15.88
N VAL A 118 -2.24 5.86 15.48
CA VAL A 118 -1.59 6.93 16.26
C VAL A 118 -2.53 8.13 16.43
N SER A 119 -3.20 8.56 15.36
CA SER A 119 -4.18 9.66 15.42
C SER A 119 -5.35 9.32 16.36
N MET A 120 -5.88 8.10 16.32
CA MET A 120 -6.95 7.67 17.23
C MET A 120 -6.51 7.67 18.69
N LEU A 121 -5.29 7.21 18.99
CA LEU A 121 -4.75 7.25 20.35
C LEU A 121 -4.58 8.70 20.84
N ALA A 122 -4.07 9.59 20.00
CA ALA A 122 -3.92 11.00 20.33
C ALA A 122 -5.27 11.67 20.63
N VAL A 123 -6.28 11.44 19.77
CA VAL A 123 -7.65 11.93 19.99
C VAL A 123 -8.25 11.34 21.26
N GLY A 124 -8.04 10.05 21.52
CA GLY A 124 -8.50 9.37 22.73
C GLY A 124 -7.94 10.02 24.01
N VAL A 125 -6.63 10.29 24.04
CA VAL A 125 -5.96 10.97 25.16
C VAL A 125 -6.46 12.41 25.31
N PHE A 126 -6.59 13.14 24.21
CA PHE A 126 -7.09 14.51 24.21
C PHE A 126 -8.51 14.59 24.79
N LEU A 127 -9.41 13.74 24.33
CA LEU A 127 -10.79 13.68 24.84
C LEU A 127 -10.84 13.25 26.30
N TRP A 128 -10.02 12.28 26.71
CA TRP A 128 -9.93 11.88 28.11
C TRP A 128 -9.48 13.05 29.00
N ARG A 129 -8.41 13.75 28.60
CA ARG A 129 -7.88 14.91 29.31
C ARG A 129 -8.89 16.05 29.35
N HIS A 130 -9.51 16.39 28.22
CA HIS A 130 -10.50 17.45 28.13
C HIS A 130 -11.65 17.21 29.11
N ARG A 131 -12.18 15.98 29.15
CA ARG A 131 -13.28 15.63 30.05
C ARG A 131 -12.89 15.68 31.52
N LYS A 132 -11.66 15.28 31.85
CA LYS A 132 -11.14 15.41 33.22
C LYS A 132 -11.12 16.88 33.66
N LEU A 133 -10.61 17.77 32.81
CA LEU A 133 -10.54 19.20 33.09
C LEU A 133 -11.91 19.88 33.16
N THR A 134 -12.84 19.57 32.24
CA THR A 134 -14.21 20.13 32.28
C THR A 134 -14.96 19.71 33.54
N GLY A 135 -14.78 18.48 34.01
CA GLY A 135 -15.37 18.01 35.27
C GLY A 135 -14.86 18.78 36.50
N GLU A 136 -13.56 19.11 36.52
CA GLU A 136 -12.98 19.93 37.58
C GLU A 136 -13.47 21.38 37.52
N GLN A 137 -13.60 21.97 36.34
CA GLN A 137 -14.14 23.32 36.18
C GLN A 137 -15.62 23.43 36.57
N TYR A 138 -16.44 22.44 36.20
CA TYR A 138 -17.84 22.37 36.64
C TYR A 138 -17.95 22.33 38.17
N ARG A 139 -17.08 21.57 38.86
CA ARG A 139 -17.03 21.56 40.33
C ARG A 139 -16.70 22.94 40.92
N ARG A 140 -15.74 23.68 40.34
CA ARG A 140 -15.36 25.03 40.82
C ARG A 140 -16.49 26.05 40.63
N MET A 141 -17.27 25.95 39.56
CA MET A 141 -18.43 26.82 39.34
C MET A 141 -19.57 26.47 40.29
N ALA A 142 -19.88 25.17 40.49
CA ALA A 142 -20.93 24.72 41.40
C ALA A 142 -20.67 25.17 42.86
N GLN A 143 -19.42 25.11 43.31
CA GLN A 143 -19.02 25.61 44.63
C GLN A 143 -19.32 27.10 44.84
N ARG A 144 -19.30 27.93 43.78
CA ARG A 144 -19.64 29.35 43.88
C ARG A 144 -21.13 29.62 43.93
N ILE A 145 -21.97 28.69 43.46
CA ILE A 145 -23.43 28.85 43.38
C ILE A 145 -24.10 28.22 44.62
N GLY A 146 -23.35 27.64 45.56
CA GLY A 146 -23.89 27.06 46.80
C GLY A 146 -24.70 25.78 46.58
N ILE A 147 -24.73 25.25 45.35
CA ILE A 147 -25.40 24.00 45.01
C ILE A 147 -24.38 22.88 45.25
N SER A 148 -24.29 22.42 46.51
CA SER A 148 -23.57 21.20 46.82
C SER A 148 -24.40 20.01 46.31
N VAL A 149 -23.90 19.36 45.26
CA VAL A 149 -24.34 18.00 44.88
C VAL A 149 -23.49 16.98 45.63
#